data_AF-A0A6J6FBR4-F1
#
_entry.id   AF-A0A6J6FBR4-F1
#
_cell.length_a   1.000
_cell.length_b   1.000
_cell.length_c   1.000
_cell.angle_alpha   90.00
_cell.angle_beta   90.00
_cell.angle_gamma   90.00
#
_symmetry.space_group_name_H-M   'P 1'
#
loop_
_entity.id
_entity.type
_entity.pdbx_description
1 polymer ?
#
loop_
_entity_poly.entity_id
_entity_poly.type
_entity_poly.pdbx_seq_one_letter_code
_entity_poly.pdbx_strand_id
1 'polypeptide(L)'
;MCLTVLAQTDDSFTADVMGQTITMSNPDQWHDGRIVNVESAMAAGEQLGGHIVQGHVDGTATVLETRQSGDWRVIRFALKPEHAPLIVNKGSVTIDGVSLTVSTVDDEWCEVSLIPETLIATTLGSLVVGDTVNLETDILARHIARLAHFTKGAFA
;
A
#
# COMPACT_ATOMS: atom_id res chain seq x y z
N MET A 1 1.43 6.39 3.62
CA MET A 1 1.13 6.96 4.95
C MET A 1 0.98 8.46 4.81
N CYS A 2 -0.14 9.05 5.24
CA CYS A 2 -0.39 10.48 5.15
C CYS A 2 0.17 11.20 6.39
N LEU A 3 0.90 12.29 6.16
CA LEU A 3 1.56 13.10 7.18
C LEU A 3 1.32 14.59 6.92
N THR A 4 1.31 15.39 7.98
CA THR A 4 1.21 16.85 7.89
C THR A 4 2.59 17.47 8.08
N VAL A 5 3.03 18.25 7.08
CA VAL A 5 4.30 18.99 7.13
C VAL A 5 4.23 20.09 8.20
N LEU A 6 5.19 20.10 9.13
CA LEU A 6 5.33 21.11 10.18
C LEU A 6 6.33 22.21 9.79
N ALA A 7 7.44 21.79 9.20
CA ALA A 7 8.48 22.66 8.66
C ALA A 7 9.11 21.99 7.45
N GLN A 8 9.55 22.79 6.47
CA GLN A 8 10.21 22.32 5.27
C GLN A 8 11.33 23.26 4.85
N THR A 9 12.34 22.69 4.20
CA THR A 9 13.39 23.38 3.45
C THR A 9 13.29 22.95 1.98
N ASP A 10 14.29 23.27 1.16
CA ASP A 10 14.34 22.86 -0.25
C ASP A 10 14.56 21.34 -0.42
N ASP A 11 15.14 20.67 0.58
CA ASP A 11 15.54 19.25 0.49
C ASP A 11 15.00 18.35 1.61
N SER A 12 14.23 18.91 2.55
CA SER A 12 13.75 18.18 3.72
C SER A 12 12.45 18.73 4.26
N PHE A 13 11.66 17.86 4.91
CA PHE A 13 10.49 18.25 5.67
C PHE A 13 10.42 17.48 6.99
N THR A 14 9.68 18.02 7.94
CA THR A 14 9.36 17.39 9.22
C THR A 14 7.86 17.19 9.33
N ALA A 15 7.45 16.12 10.01
CA ALA A 15 6.05 15.84 10.27
C ALA A 15 5.91 15.10 11.61
N ASP A 16 4.81 15.33 12.29
CA ASP A 16 4.40 14.52 13.43
C ASP A 16 3.72 13.24 12.96
N VAL A 17 3.91 12.18 13.74
CA VAL A 17 3.35 10.86 13.46
C VAL A 17 2.51 10.41 14.64
N MET A 18 1.27 10.02 14.37
CA MET A 18 0.37 9.50 15.39
C MET A 18 0.86 8.13 15.90
N GLY A 19 0.67 7.85 17.19
CA GLY A 19 1.07 6.55 17.77
C GLY A 19 0.37 5.35 17.10
N GLN A 20 -0.87 5.52 16.65
CA GLN A 20 -1.56 4.51 15.84
C GLN A 20 -0.82 4.24 14.52
N THR A 21 -0.37 5.30 13.85
CA THR A 21 0.39 5.17 12.61
C THR A 21 1.70 4.40 12.82
N ILE A 22 2.43 4.68 13.90
CA ILE A 22 3.63 3.92 14.27
C ILE A 22 3.29 2.44 14.49
N THR A 23 2.17 2.15 15.15
CA THR A 23 1.75 0.78 15.47
C THR A 23 1.33 -0.02 14.22
N MET A 24 0.69 0.64 13.26
CA MET A 24 0.11 -0.02 12.07
C MET A 24 1.08 -0.14 10.90
N SER A 25 2.19 0.60 10.91
CA SER A 25 3.16 0.67 9.82
C SER A 25 4.39 -0.21 10.05
N ASN A 26 5.21 -0.35 9.01
CA ASN A 26 6.46 -1.07 9.08
C ASN A 26 7.39 -0.46 10.16
N PRO A 27 7.75 -1.19 11.24
CA PRO A 27 8.61 -0.64 12.29
C PRO A 27 10.01 -0.31 11.78
N ASP A 28 10.51 -1.06 10.78
CA ASP A 28 11.85 -0.87 10.21
C ASP A 28 11.96 0.40 9.37
N GLN A 29 10.88 1.17 9.19
CA GLN A 29 10.97 2.45 8.48
C GLN A 29 11.41 3.60 9.39
N TRP A 30 11.38 3.42 10.72
CA TRP A 30 11.61 4.46 11.71
C TRP A 30 13.07 4.54 12.16
N HIS A 31 13.99 4.71 11.21
CA HIS A 31 15.40 4.94 11.51
C HIS A 31 16.06 5.83 10.45
N ASP A 32 17.14 6.51 10.84
CA ASP A 32 17.92 7.35 9.94
C ASP A 32 18.48 6.53 8.75
N GLY A 33 18.52 7.15 7.58
CA GLY A 33 19.04 6.54 6.35
C GLY A 33 18.05 5.62 5.63
N ARG A 34 16.84 5.40 6.17
CA ARG A 34 15.78 4.68 5.46
C ARG A 34 15.34 5.45 4.22
N ILE A 35 15.30 4.78 3.07
CA ILE A 35 14.68 5.29 1.85
C ILE A 35 13.18 5.00 1.89
N VAL A 36 12.37 6.00 1.54
CA VAL A 36 10.90 5.92 1.53
C VAL A 36 10.34 6.48 0.23
N ASN A 37 9.18 5.98 -0.20
CA ASN A 37 8.41 6.61 -1.27
C ASN A 37 7.72 7.87 -0.73
N VAL A 38 7.69 8.93 -1.52
CA VAL A 38 7.04 10.20 -1.17
C VAL A 38 6.13 10.61 -2.32
N GLU A 39 4.90 11.00 -1.98
CA GLU A 39 3.91 11.55 -2.90
C GLU A 39 3.27 12.78 -2.27
N SER A 40 3.12 13.86 -3.03
CA SER A 40 2.38 15.04 -2.59
C SER A 40 0.88 14.78 -2.59
N ALA A 41 0.16 15.38 -1.65
CA ALA A 41 -1.30 15.34 -1.71
C ALA A 41 -1.80 15.95 -3.02
N MET A 42 -2.66 15.21 -3.73
CA MET A 42 -3.23 15.63 -5.00
C MET A 42 -4.08 16.89 -4.81
N ALA A 43 -3.88 17.90 -5.65
CA ALA A 43 -4.68 19.12 -5.60
C ALA A 43 -6.08 18.89 -6.19
N ALA A 44 -7.05 19.70 -5.73
CA ALA A 44 -8.42 19.61 -6.23
C ALA A 44 -8.47 19.90 -7.74
N GLY A 45 -9.02 18.94 -8.51
CA GLY A 45 -9.14 19.05 -9.96
C GLY A 45 -7.97 18.45 -10.75
N GLU A 46 -6.95 17.92 -10.09
CA GLU A 46 -5.88 17.16 -10.75
C GLU A 46 -6.33 15.77 -11.19
N GLN A 47 -5.57 15.19 -12.12
CA GLN A 47 -5.84 13.87 -12.67
C GLN A 47 -5.48 12.77 -11.67
N LEU A 48 -6.44 11.89 -11.37
CA LEU A 48 -6.18 10.67 -10.60
C LEU A 48 -5.58 9.59 -11.52
N GLY A 49 -4.27 9.37 -11.41
CA GLY A 49 -3.53 8.40 -12.24
C GLY A 49 -3.63 6.94 -11.79
N GLY A 50 -4.01 6.70 -10.53
CA GLY A 50 -4.15 5.38 -9.94
C GLY A 50 -5.55 5.14 -9.37
N HIS A 51 -5.62 4.74 -8.10
CA HIS A 51 -6.86 4.65 -7.33
C HIS A 51 -6.84 5.63 -6.15
N ILE A 52 -7.93 5.66 -5.37
CA ILE A 52 -8.00 6.52 -4.18
C ILE A 52 -7.08 5.94 -3.11
N VAL A 53 -5.95 6.61 -2.89
CA VAL A 53 -5.01 6.32 -1.80
C VAL A 53 -5.17 7.41 -0.74
N GLN A 54 -5.49 7.02 0.49
CA GLN A 54 -5.68 7.93 1.61
C GLN A 54 -4.39 8.13 2.40
N GLY A 55 -3.42 7.23 2.24
CA GLY A 55 -2.24 7.16 3.10
C GLY A 55 -2.60 6.62 4.49
N HIS A 56 -3.68 5.86 4.60
CA HIS A 56 -4.12 5.23 5.85
C HIS A 56 -3.73 3.75 5.80
N VAL A 57 -2.54 3.45 6.31
CA VAL A 57 -1.99 2.09 6.36
C VAL A 57 -2.91 1.20 7.19
N ASP A 58 -3.41 0.13 6.57
CA ASP A 58 -4.26 -0.88 7.22
C ASP A 58 -3.43 -1.91 7.98
N GLY A 59 -2.16 -2.08 7.60
CA GLY A 59 -1.24 -3.00 8.24
C GLY A 59 0.03 -3.20 7.42
N THR A 60 0.65 -4.36 7.59
CA THR A 60 1.88 -4.73 6.92
C THR A 60 1.74 -6.06 6.19
N ALA A 61 2.53 -6.22 5.13
CA ALA A 61 2.65 -7.46 4.38
C ALA A 61 4.13 -7.85 4.26
N THR A 62 4.41 -9.15 4.17
CA THR A 62 5.76 -9.67 3.98
C THR A 62 5.95 -10.14 2.56
N VAL A 63 7.08 -9.83 1.94
CA VAL A 63 7.45 -10.33 0.61
C VAL A 63 7.73 -11.83 0.70
N LEU A 64 6.90 -12.63 0.06
CA LEU A 64 7.03 -14.10 0.02
C LEU A 64 7.86 -14.58 -1.15
N GLU A 65 7.72 -13.91 -2.30
CA GLU A 65 8.40 -14.28 -3.54
C GLU A 65 8.65 -13.06 -4.40
N THR A 66 9.77 -13.06 -5.12
CA THR A 66 10.02 -12.11 -6.20
C THR A 66 10.52 -12.85 -7.43
N ARG A 67 9.90 -12.63 -8.58
CA ARG A 67 10.19 -13.37 -9.81
C ARG A 67 10.28 -12.44 -11.02
N GLN A 68 11.39 -12.50 -11.73
CA GLN A 68 11.53 -11.80 -13.01
C GLN A 68 10.70 -12.51 -14.08
N SER A 69 9.98 -11.75 -14.90
CA SER A 69 9.12 -12.27 -15.95
C SER A 69 9.23 -11.38 -17.19
N GLY A 70 10.23 -11.64 -18.04
CA GLY A 70 10.52 -10.75 -19.17
C GLY A 70 10.97 -9.38 -18.65
N ASP A 71 10.26 -8.34 -19.06
CA ASP A 71 10.57 -6.94 -18.70
C ASP A 71 9.90 -6.46 -17.41
N TRP A 72 9.04 -7.26 -16.78
CA TRP A 72 8.42 -6.91 -15.50
C TRP A 72 8.82 -7.87 -14.39
N ARG A 73 8.61 -7.44 -13.14
CA ARG A 73 8.83 -8.24 -11.95
C ARG A 73 7.51 -8.53 -11.25
N VAL A 74 7.27 -9.79 -10.93
CA VAL A 74 6.13 -10.20 -10.10
C VAL A 74 6.60 -10.29 -8.65
N ILE A 75 5.86 -9.67 -7.74
CA ILE A 75 6.13 -9.74 -6.30
C ILE A 75 4.88 -10.29 -5.60
N ARG A 76 5.08 -11.31 -4.76
CA ARG A 76 4.04 -11.89 -3.92
C ARG A 76 4.16 -11.38 -2.49
N PHE A 77 3.05 -10.94 -1.93
CA PHE A 77 2.93 -10.43 -0.56
C PHE A 77 2.01 -11.32 0.26
N ALA A 78 2.42 -11.63 1.50
CA ALA A 78 1.58 -12.31 2.48
C ALA A 78 0.43 -11.40 2.94
N LEU A 79 -0.78 -11.94 3.00
CA LEU A 79 -1.95 -11.25 3.52
C LEU A 79 -2.31 -11.78 4.91
N LYS A 80 -2.58 -10.85 5.82
CA LYS A 80 -3.23 -11.19 7.09
C LYS A 80 -4.71 -11.50 6.82
N PRO A 81 -5.34 -12.39 7.61
CA PRO A 81 -6.76 -12.75 7.42
C PRO A 81 -7.73 -11.56 7.42
N GLU A 82 -7.38 -10.48 8.12
CA GLU A 82 -8.20 -9.26 8.17
C GLU A 82 -8.12 -8.40 6.89
N HIS A 83 -7.08 -8.59 6.06
CA HIS A 83 -6.87 -7.85 4.81
C HIS A 83 -7.34 -8.64 3.58
N ALA A 84 -7.27 -9.98 3.63
CA ALA A 84 -7.60 -10.84 2.49
C ALA A 84 -8.99 -10.58 1.87
N PRO A 85 -10.09 -10.38 2.64
CA PRO A 85 -11.40 -10.11 2.08
C PRO A 85 -11.53 -8.76 1.35
N LEU A 86 -10.54 -7.88 1.50
CA LEU A 86 -10.52 -6.52 0.95
C LEU A 86 -9.69 -6.40 -0.32
N ILE A 87 -9.01 -7.47 -0.73
CA ILE A 87 -8.13 -7.51 -1.90
C ILE A 87 -8.74 -8.47 -2.92
N VAL A 88 -8.92 -7.99 -4.15
CA VAL A 88 -9.59 -8.75 -5.21
C VAL A 88 -8.72 -8.82 -6.46
N ASN A 89 -8.85 -9.90 -7.23
CA ASN A 89 -8.15 -10.04 -8.51
C ASN A 89 -8.52 -8.89 -9.44
N LYS A 90 -7.51 -8.26 -10.07
CA LYS A 90 -7.65 -7.06 -10.90
C LYS A 90 -8.16 -5.81 -10.16
N GLY A 91 -8.29 -5.88 -8.84
CA GLY A 91 -8.54 -4.73 -7.99
C GLY A 91 -7.28 -3.93 -7.72
N SER A 92 -7.45 -2.83 -6.98
CA SER A 92 -6.36 -1.97 -6.56
C SER A 92 -5.84 -2.36 -5.18
N VAL A 93 -4.55 -2.18 -4.97
CA VAL A 93 -3.89 -2.29 -3.66
C VAL A 93 -2.77 -1.26 -3.59
N THR A 94 -2.52 -0.71 -2.41
CA THR A 94 -1.39 0.21 -2.18
C THR A 94 -0.30 -0.48 -1.37
N ILE A 95 0.92 -0.48 -1.90
CA ILE A 95 2.11 -1.05 -1.24
C ILE A 95 3.15 0.05 -1.08
N ASP A 96 3.53 0.35 0.16
CA ASP A 96 4.46 1.46 0.50
C ASP A 96 4.10 2.77 -0.22
N GLY A 97 2.81 3.10 -0.27
CA GLY A 97 2.29 4.31 -0.91
C GLY A 97 2.15 4.22 -2.43
N VAL A 98 2.58 3.14 -3.07
CA VAL A 98 2.48 2.97 -4.52
C VAL A 98 1.15 2.29 -4.86
N SER A 99 0.33 2.95 -5.68
CA SER A 99 -0.90 2.38 -6.23
C SER A 99 -0.60 1.30 -7.27
N LEU A 100 -1.09 0.08 -7.05
CA LEU A 100 -0.83 -1.09 -7.89
C LEU A 100 -2.10 -1.87 -8.23
N THR A 101 -2.04 -2.62 -9.32
CA THR A 101 -3.10 -3.58 -9.70
C THR A 101 -2.73 -4.98 -9.25
N VAL A 102 -3.66 -5.65 -8.55
CA VAL A 102 -3.53 -7.04 -8.15
C VAL A 102 -3.59 -7.93 -9.39
N SER A 103 -2.50 -8.62 -9.67
CA SER A 103 -2.36 -9.51 -10.82
C SER A 103 -3.01 -10.88 -10.59
N THR A 104 -2.87 -11.40 -9.37
CA THR A 104 -3.39 -12.68 -8.84
C THR A 104 -3.60 -12.54 -7.33
N VAL A 105 -4.56 -13.26 -6.75
CA VAL A 105 -4.82 -13.26 -5.30
C VAL A 105 -5.35 -14.61 -4.84
N ASP A 106 -5.03 -14.97 -3.61
CA ASP A 106 -5.52 -16.10 -2.83
C ASP A 106 -5.90 -15.60 -1.42
N ASP A 107 -6.39 -16.49 -0.55
CA ASP A 107 -6.80 -16.14 0.82
C ASP A 107 -5.61 -15.73 1.70
N GLU A 108 -4.40 -16.20 1.39
CA GLU A 108 -3.19 -15.97 2.20
C GLU A 108 -2.18 -15.01 1.55
N TRP A 109 -2.35 -14.65 0.27
CA TRP A 109 -1.38 -13.82 -0.45
C TRP A 109 -1.97 -13.10 -1.66
N CYS A 110 -1.33 -12.02 -2.09
CA CYS A 110 -1.59 -11.39 -3.38
C CYS A 110 -0.30 -11.16 -4.17
N GLU A 111 -0.43 -11.04 -5.49
CA GLU A 111 0.66 -10.72 -6.40
C GLU A 111 0.40 -9.42 -7.15
N VAL A 112 1.45 -8.65 -7.38
CA VAL A 112 1.46 -7.49 -8.29
C VAL A 112 2.52 -7.68 -9.36
N SER A 113 2.29 -7.09 -10.53
CA SER A 113 3.27 -7.03 -11.62
C SER A 113 3.78 -5.60 -11.76
N LEU A 114 5.09 -5.41 -11.62
CA LEU A 114 5.75 -4.11 -11.66
C LEU A 114 6.52 -3.94 -12.97
N ILE A 115 6.16 -2.89 -13.72
CA ILE A 115 6.86 -2.47 -14.93
C ILE A 115 8.22 -1.84 -14.59
N PRO A 116 9.17 -1.74 -15.54
CA PRO A 116 10.49 -1.14 -15.30
C PRO A 116 10.45 0.24 -14.66
N GLU A 117 9.56 1.11 -15.12
CA GLU A 117 9.44 2.48 -14.58
C GLU A 117 9.11 2.47 -13.09
N THR A 118 8.14 1.66 -12.65
CA THR A 118 7.78 1.55 -11.23
C THR A 118 8.92 0.97 -10.39
N LEU A 119 9.66 0.00 -10.94
CA LEU A 119 10.82 -0.59 -10.27
C LEU A 119 11.96 0.43 -10.08
N ILE A 120 12.13 1.36 -11.01
CA ILE A 120 13.18 2.39 -10.96
C ILE A 120 12.73 3.57 -10.07
N ALA A 121 11.49 4.00 -10.20
CA ALA A 121 10.97 5.20 -9.54
C ALA A 121 10.61 5.01 -8.07
N THR A 122 10.55 3.77 -7.57
CA THR A 122 10.07 3.46 -6.22
C THR A 122 11.00 2.49 -5.48
N THR A 123 10.87 2.42 -4.16
CA THR A 123 11.59 1.45 -3.31
C THR A 123 11.22 0.00 -3.60
N LEU A 124 10.17 -0.27 -4.37
CA LEU A 124 9.73 -1.62 -4.68
C LEU A 124 10.73 -2.40 -5.54
N GLY A 125 11.58 -1.69 -6.29
CA GLY A 125 12.66 -2.28 -7.10
C GLY A 125 13.70 -3.03 -6.26
N SER A 126 13.95 -2.59 -5.04
CA SER A 126 14.97 -3.17 -4.15
C SER A 126 14.44 -4.27 -3.23
N LEU A 127 13.12 -4.51 -3.20
CA LEU A 127 12.53 -5.49 -2.28
C LEU A 127 13.08 -6.90 -2.49
N VAL A 128 13.34 -7.61 -1.42
CA VAL A 128 13.74 -9.03 -1.39
C VAL A 128 12.79 -9.85 -0.53
N VAL A 129 12.85 -11.17 -0.66
CA VAL A 129 12.05 -12.09 0.18
C VAL A 129 12.37 -11.86 1.66
N GLY A 130 11.32 -11.74 2.47
CA GLY A 130 11.40 -11.43 3.89
C GLY A 130 11.21 -9.95 4.23
N ASP A 131 11.31 -9.04 3.26
CA ASP A 131 11.06 -7.62 3.51
C ASP A 131 9.60 -7.38 3.94
N THR A 132 9.42 -6.41 4.82
CA THR A 132 8.10 -5.95 5.26
C THR A 132 7.76 -4.64 4.56
N VAL A 133 6.51 -4.52 4.09
CA VAL A 133 5.98 -3.34 3.42
C VAL A 133 4.69 -2.88 4.11
N ASN A 134 4.38 -1.59 3.99
CA ASN A 134 3.08 -1.06 4.39
C ASN A 134 2.02 -1.46 3.35
N LEU A 135 0.86 -1.88 3.84
CA LEU A 135 -0.29 -2.25 3.03
C LEU A 135 -1.45 -1.27 3.31
N GLU A 136 -2.04 -0.74 2.26
CA GLU A 136 -3.33 -0.05 2.29
C GLU A 136 -4.26 -0.69 1.25
N THR A 137 -5.42 -1.14 1.74
CA THR A 137 -6.50 -1.74 0.95
C THR A 137 -7.37 -0.65 0.32
N ASP A 138 -8.06 -0.99 -0.77
CA ASP A 138 -8.94 -0.05 -1.44
C ASP A 138 -10.08 0.40 -0.49
N ILE A 139 -10.22 1.71 -0.30
CA ILE A 139 -11.27 2.30 0.54
C ILE A 139 -12.67 1.87 0.10
N LEU A 140 -12.88 1.59 -1.19
CA LEU A 140 -14.15 1.08 -1.71
C LEU A 140 -14.48 -0.29 -1.11
N ALA A 141 -13.50 -1.20 -1.02
CA ALA A 141 -13.69 -2.51 -0.41
C ALA A 141 -14.07 -2.40 1.08
N ARG A 142 -13.41 -1.48 1.82
CA ARG A 142 -13.75 -1.23 3.23
C ARG A 142 -15.16 -0.68 3.41
N HIS A 143 -15.59 0.26 2.57
CA HIS A 143 -16.97 0.78 2.61
C HIS A 143 -18.00 -0.30 2.29
N ILE A 144 -17.74 -1.14 1.29
CA ILE A 144 -18.62 -2.27 0.93
C ILE A 144 -18.70 -3.27 2.09
N ALA A 145 -17.56 -3.65 2.67
CA ALA A 145 -17.52 -4.55 3.82
C ALA A 145 -18.30 -4.00 5.02
N ARG A 146 -18.13 -2.70 5.31
CA ARG A 146 -18.86 -2.01 6.39
C ARG A 146 -20.37 -1.97 6.13
N LEU A 147 -20.79 -1.67 4.91
CA LEU A 147 -22.20 -1.67 4.55
C LEU A 147 -22.80 -3.08 4.64
N ALA A 148 -22.11 -4.09 4.09
CA ALA A 148 -22.51 -5.49 4.14
C ALA A 148 -22.66 -6.00 5.59
N HIS A 149 -21.81 -5.55 6.51
CA HIS A 149 -21.93 -5.88 7.94
C HIS A 149 -23.27 -5.42 8.53
N PHE A 150 -23.78 -4.25 8.15
CA PHE A 150 -25.05 -3.74 8.65
C PHE A 150 -26.28 -4.25 7.88
N THR A 151 -26.13 -4.64 6.62
CA THR A 151 -27.23 -5.17 5.81
C THR A 151 -27.47 -6.67 6.01
N LYS A 152 -26.54 -7.40 6.64
CA LYS A 152 -26.76 -8.75 7.18
C LYS A 152 -27.91 -8.72 8.20
N GLY A 153 -29.14 -8.93 7.72
CA GLY A 153 -30.38 -8.97 8.50
C GLY A 153 -31.42 -7.88 8.16
N ALA A 154 -31.10 -6.90 7.30
CA ALA A 154 -32.03 -5.81 6.97
C ALA A 154 -32.91 -6.09 5.74
N PHE A 155 -32.57 -7.11 4.95
CA PHE A 155 -33.31 -7.55 3.75
C PHE A 155 -33.55 -9.07 3.71
N ALA A 156 -33.46 -9.73 4.87
CA ALA A 156 -33.84 -11.14 5.02
C ALA A 156 -35.32 -11.24 5.40
#